data_AF-A0A0F9PA85-F1
#
_entry.id   AF-A0A0F9PA85-F1
#
_cell.length_a   1.000
_cell.length_b   1.000
_cell.length_c   1.000
_cell.angle_alpha   90.00
_cell.angle_beta   90.00
_cell.angle_gamma   90.00
#
_symmetry.space_group_name_H-M   'P 1'
#
loop_
_entity.id
_entity.type
_entity.pdbx_description
1 polymer ?
#
loop_
_entity_poly.entity_id
_entity_poly.type
_entity_poly.pdbx_seq_one_letter_code
_entity_poly.pdbx_strand_id
1 'polypeptide(L)'
;MARRRRTIFFPPKSPRLARAISITSPEQFRKSISRVRKLKGISSTTKKRALVLAKNRAAAQLKRKTLSTGERRQFTAITKIKIPKL
;
A
#
# COMPACT_ATOMS: atom_id res chain seq x y z
N MET A 1 15.60 5.69 13.95
CA MET A 1 15.78 4.41 13.23
C MET A 1 14.43 3.81 12.85
N ALA A 2 14.19 3.47 11.58
CA ALA A 2 12.90 2.91 11.15
C ALA A 2 12.73 1.47 11.68
N ARG A 3 11.82 1.24 12.62
CA ARG A 3 11.43 -0.11 13.10
C ARG A 3 11.04 -0.97 11.89
N ARG A 4 11.88 -1.96 11.53
CA ARG A 4 11.55 -2.96 10.51
C ARG A 4 10.33 -3.74 11.02
N ARG A 5 9.15 -3.50 10.44
CA ARG A 5 7.95 -4.28 10.74
C ARG A 5 8.23 -5.73 10.29
N ARG A 6 8.29 -6.66 11.25
CA ARG A 6 8.46 -8.09 10.97
C ARG A 6 7.27 -8.56 10.11
N THR A 7 7.55 -9.04 8.91
CA THR A 7 6.55 -9.70 8.04
C THR A 7 6.79 -11.19 8.07
N ILE A 8 5.72 -11.97 8.17
CA ILE A 8 5.73 -13.42 8.44
C ILE A 8 6.34 -14.22 7.28
N PHE A 9 6.46 -13.63 6.08
CA PHE A 9 6.97 -14.32 4.89
C PHE A 9 7.82 -13.38 4.05
N PHE A 10 9.11 -13.69 3.95
CA PHE A 10 10.12 -13.18 3.02
C PHE A 10 10.39 -11.66 3.02
N PRO A 11 11.67 -11.26 2.81
CA PRO A 11 11.97 -9.86 2.57
C PRO A 11 11.23 -9.35 1.32
N PRO A 12 10.74 -8.11 1.34
CA PRO A 12 10.09 -7.54 0.16
C PRO A 12 11.09 -7.44 -0.98
N LYS A 13 10.73 -7.97 -2.17
CA LYS A 13 11.53 -7.88 -3.41
C LYS A 13 12.05 -6.45 -3.71
N SER A 14 11.26 -5.44 -3.34
CA SER A 14 11.70 -4.04 -3.39
C SER A 14 11.51 -3.38 -2.02
N PRO A 15 12.58 -3.27 -1.20
CA PRO A 15 12.50 -2.65 0.12
C PRO A 15 12.15 -1.17 0.05
N ARG A 16 12.56 -0.46 -1.01
CA ARG A 16 12.22 0.96 -1.23
C ARG A 16 10.72 1.16 -1.43
N LEU A 17 10.07 0.32 -2.25
CA LEU A 17 8.62 0.39 -2.46
C LEU A 17 7.84 -0.04 -1.20
N ALA A 18 8.29 -1.10 -0.53
CA ALA A 18 7.66 -1.58 0.70
C ALA A 18 7.68 -0.53 1.83
N ARG A 19 8.76 0.26 1.94
CA ARG A 19 8.84 1.37 2.91
C ARG A 19 8.00 2.58 2.49
N ALA A 20 7.85 2.81 1.18
CA ALA A 20 7.10 3.95 0.67
C ALA A 20 5.57 3.75 0.75
N ILE A 21 5.09 2.51 0.68
CA ILE A 21 3.67 2.18 0.57
C ILE A 21 3.08 1.77 1.92
N SER A 22 2.05 2.49 2.35
CA SER A 22 1.26 2.18 3.55
C SER A 22 -0.22 2.09 3.24
N ILE A 23 -0.90 1.08 3.80
CA ILE A 23 -2.34 0.87 3.72
C ILE A 23 -3.05 1.11 5.07
N THR A 24 -2.39 1.77 6.02
CA THR A 24 -2.95 2.00 7.37
C THR A 24 -4.18 2.91 7.33
N SER A 25 -4.19 3.90 6.45
CA SER A 25 -5.34 4.79 6.29
C SER A 25 -5.43 5.30 4.84
N PRO A 26 -6.59 5.79 4.39
CA PRO A 26 -6.75 6.34 3.04
C PRO A 26 -5.78 7.49 2.75
N GLU A 27 -5.56 8.37 3.73
CA GLU A 27 -4.63 9.49 3.61
C GLU A 27 -3.18 9.03 3.45
N GLN A 28 -2.77 8.04 4.24
CA GLN A 28 -1.43 7.47 4.13
C GLN A 28 -1.22 6.76 2.79
N PHE A 29 -2.27 6.13 2.25
CA PHE A 29 -2.21 5.55 0.92
C PHE A 29 -2.06 6.62 -0.17
N ARG A 30 -2.79 7.75 -0.09
CA ARG A 30 -2.61 8.89 -1.01
C ARG A 30 -1.19 9.47 -0.93
N LYS A 31 -0.67 9.67 0.29
CA LYS A 31 0.73 10.11 0.51
C LYS A 31 1.72 9.10 -0.09
N SER A 32 1.43 7.80 0.02
CA SER A 32 2.25 6.73 -0.56
C SER A 32 2.33 6.82 -2.08
N ILE A 33 1.22 7.12 -2.78
CA ILE A 33 1.23 7.33 -4.24
C ILE A 33 2.21 8.46 -4.62
N SER A 34 2.15 9.59 -3.92
CA SER A 34 3.06 10.72 -4.14
C SER A 34 4.52 10.34 -3.89
N ARG A 35 4.81 9.62 -2.80
CA ARG A 35 6.17 9.11 -2.50
C ARG A 35 6.69 8.17 -3.58
N VAL A 36 5.88 7.20 -4.00
CA VAL A 36 6.24 6.22 -5.03
C VAL A 36 6.52 6.91 -6.37
N ARG A 37 5.73 7.92 -6.74
CA ARG A 37 5.95 8.72 -7.96
C ARG A 37 7.35 9.34 -7.96
N LYS A 38 7.77 9.93 -6.83
CA LYS A 38 9.07 10.60 -6.66
C LYS A 38 10.28 9.66 -6.59
N LEU A 39 10.10 8.34 -6.48
CA LEU A 39 11.22 7.40 -6.43
C LEU A 39 11.94 7.33 -7.78
N LYS A 40 13.25 7.63 -7.79
CA LYS A 40 14.14 7.45 -8.94
C LYS A 40 14.70 6.03 -9.01
N GLY A 41 14.97 5.56 -10.24
CA GLY A 41 15.56 4.23 -10.49
C GLY A 41 14.58 3.05 -10.37
N ILE A 42 13.27 3.30 -10.49
CA ILE A 42 12.23 2.27 -10.49
C ILE A 42 11.30 2.56 -11.66
N SER A 43 11.04 1.56 -12.50
CA SER A 43 10.17 1.73 -13.66
C SER A 43 8.71 2.03 -13.26
N SER A 44 8.04 2.85 -14.07
CA SER A 44 6.62 3.20 -13.91
C SER A 44 5.72 1.97 -13.76
N THR A 45 5.96 0.92 -14.55
CA THR A 45 5.24 -0.35 -14.47
C THR A 45 5.40 -1.01 -13.11
N THR A 46 6.61 -1.03 -12.55
CA THR A 46 6.89 -1.62 -11.22
C THR A 46 6.22 -0.82 -10.11
N LYS A 47 6.30 0.52 -10.17
CA LYS A 47 5.60 1.43 -9.25
C LYS A 47 4.09 1.16 -9.26
N LYS A 48 3.49 1.05 -10.44
CA LYS A 48 2.06 0.78 -10.62
C LYS A 48 1.69 -0.57 -10.04
N ARG A 49 2.43 -1.63 -10.37
CA ARG A 49 2.22 -2.98 -9.83
C ARG A 49 2.27 -2.99 -8.30
N ALA A 50 3.22 -2.29 -7.68
CA ALA A 50 3.32 -2.22 -6.23
C ALA A 50 2.11 -1.54 -5.58
N LEU A 51 1.61 -0.44 -6.16
CA LEU A 51 0.40 0.23 -5.67
C LEU A 51 -0.85 -0.65 -5.87
N VAL A 52 -0.96 -1.36 -6.98
CA VAL A 52 -2.05 -2.32 -7.23
C VAL A 52 -2.01 -3.47 -6.20
N LEU A 53 -0.84 -4.03 -5.91
CA LEU A 53 -0.68 -5.07 -4.90
C LEU A 53 -1.12 -4.57 -3.51
N ALA A 54 -0.76 -3.35 -3.14
CA ALA A 54 -1.20 -2.77 -1.88
C ALA A 54 -2.72 -2.56 -1.83
N LYS A 55 -3.33 -2.12 -2.93
CA LYS A 55 -4.79 -2.03 -3.07
C LYS A 55 -5.47 -3.41 -2.95
N ASN A 56 -4.91 -4.44 -3.58
CA ASN A 56 -5.41 -5.81 -3.49
C ASN A 56 -5.29 -6.36 -2.07
N ARG A 57 -4.22 -6.03 -1.35
CA ARG A 57 -4.09 -6.37 0.08
C ARG A 57 -5.16 -5.71 0.93
N ALA A 58 -5.47 -4.43 0.69
CA ALA A 58 -6.59 -3.76 1.37
C ALA A 58 -7.93 -4.45 1.06
N ALA A 59 -8.16 -4.87 -0.19
CA ALA A 59 -9.34 -5.65 -0.56
C ALA A 59 -9.39 -7.02 0.13
N ALA A 60 -8.25 -7.70 0.27
CA ALA A 60 -8.16 -8.96 0.99
C ALA A 60 -8.44 -8.79 2.49
N GLN A 61 -7.97 -7.69 3.11
CA GLN A 61 -8.26 -7.38 4.50
C GLN A 61 -9.77 -7.24 4.76
N LEU A 62 -10.54 -6.66 3.83
CA LEU A 62 -12.00 -6.53 3.95
C LEU A 62 -12.75 -7.85 4.15
N LYS A 63 -12.18 -8.98 3.70
CA LYS A 63 -12.76 -10.31 3.86
C LYS A 63 -12.62 -10.87 5.29
N ARG A 64 -11.81 -10.23 6.15
CA ARG A 64 -11.67 -10.63 7.55
C ARG A 64 -12.94 -10.33 8.33
N LYS A 65 -13.39 -11.31 9.12
CA LYS A 65 -14.60 -11.21 9.96
C LYS A 65 -14.40 -10.34 11.22
N THR A 66 -13.16 -10.08 11.62
CA THR A 66 -12.79 -9.40 12.87
C THR A 66 -12.44 -7.92 12.70
N LEU A 67 -12.93 -7.26 11.64
CA LEU A 67 -12.64 -5.83 11.42
C LEU A 67 -13.65 -4.96 12.16
N SER A 68 -13.16 -3.91 12.81
CA SER A 68 -14.03 -2.83 13.28
C SER A 68 -14.70 -2.12 12.11
N THR A 69 -15.84 -1.48 12.36
CA THR A 69 -16.53 -0.63 11.37
C THR A 69 -15.63 0.48 10.84
N GLY A 70 -14.79 1.07 11.69
CA GLY A 70 -13.81 2.10 11.31
C GLY A 70 -12.77 1.57 10.34
N GLU A 71 -12.14 0.43 10.64
CA GLU A 71 -11.16 -0.20 9.75
C GLU A 71 -11.78 -0.64 8.43
N ARG A 72 -13.00 -1.20 8.47
CA ARG A 72 -13.72 -1.58 7.26
C ARG A 72 -13.98 -0.37 6.36
N ARG A 73 -14.37 0.78 6.92
CA ARG A 73 -14.52 2.04 6.17
C ARG A 73 -13.18 2.49 5.56
N GLN A 74 -12.09 2.42 6.32
CA GLN A 74 -10.77 2.81 5.84
C GLN A 74 -10.29 1.92 4.68
N PHE A 75 -10.37 0.60 4.82
CA PHE A 75 -9.99 -0.32 3.73
C PHE A 75 -10.89 -0.16 2.50
N THR A 76 -12.19 0.06 2.69
CA THR A 76 -13.13 0.34 1.60
C THR A 76 -12.78 1.64 0.87
N ALA A 77 -12.39 2.68 1.60
CA ALA A 77 -11.95 3.93 0.98
C ALA A 77 -10.65 3.72 0.18
N ILE A 78 -9.70 2.91 0.69
CA ILE A 78 -8.46 2.58 -0.03
C ILE A 78 -8.73 1.86 -1.35
N THR A 79 -9.65 0.89 -1.38
CA THR A 79 -9.98 0.17 -2.61
C THR A 79 -10.63 1.05 -3.68
N LYS A 80 -11.25 2.17 -3.29
CA LYS A 80 -11.84 3.14 -4.23
C LYS A 80 -10.83 4.16 -4.77
N ILE A 81 -9.62 4.26 -4.21
CA ILE A 81 -8.61 5.21 -4.70
C ILE A 81 -8.15 4.82 -6.11
N LYS A 82 -8.15 5.80 -7.01
CA LYS A 82 -7.60 5.68 -8.37
C LYS A 82 -6.07 5.79 -8.31
N ILE A 83 -5.38 4.85 -8.94
CA ILE A 83 -3.93 4.87 -9.08
C ILE A 83 -3.61 5.65 -10.37
N PRO A 84 -2.92 6.80 -10.30
CA PRO A 84 -2.60 7.60 -11.48
C PRO A 84 -1.58 6.88 -12.38
N LYS A 85 -1.43 7.38 -13.61
CA LYS A 85 -0.27 7.01 -14.45
C LYS A 85 1.00 7.55 -13.76
N LEU A 86 2.03 6.70 -13.68
CA LEU A 86 3.25 6.91 -12.87
C LEU A 86 4.50 7.02 -13.73
#